data_AF-A0A0P9DKK9-F1
#
_entry.id   AF-A0A0P9DKK9-F1
#
_cell.length_a   1.000
_cell.length_b   1.000
_cell.length_c   1.000
_cell.angle_alpha   90.00
_cell.angle_beta   90.00
_cell.angle_gamma   90.00
#
_symmetry.space_group_name_H-M   'P 1'
#
loop_
_entity.id
_entity.type
_entity.pdbx_description
1 polymer ?
#
loop_
_entity_poly.entity_id
_entity_poly.type
_entity_poly.pdbx_seq_one_letter_code
_entity_poly.pdbx_strand_id
1 'polypeptide(L)'
;LLEQDRWGNWVINKQYNAAMLAEALCKLEGFTYAPSDTLYWQHGHSTERDFIYVTTATLTHEQLQQLSDEVGSERTLLVLCGAFRGGEYPNLTLKKIPRQVLSRCEWGHDDYSLQVENLPKAPEKTRQESMFD
;
A
#
# COMPACT_ATOMS: atom_id res chain seq x y z
N LEU A 1 9.73 5.28 6.70
CA LEU A 1 10.93 6.16 6.56
C LEU A 1 10.98 6.64 5.12
N LEU A 2 10.84 7.96 4.91
CA LEU A 2 10.81 8.60 3.60
C LEU A 2 12.23 8.66 3.01
N GLU A 3 12.40 8.31 1.74
CA GLU A 3 13.67 8.47 1.02
C GLU A 3 13.60 9.72 0.14
N GLN A 4 14.62 10.59 0.19
CA GLN A 4 14.69 11.74 -0.71
C GLN A 4 15.22 11.33 -2.08
N ASP A 5 14.49 11.69 -3.14
CA ASP A 5 14.99 11.52 -4.50
C ASP A 5 16.05 12.58 -4.87
N ARG A 6 16.61 12.43 -6.07
CA ARG A 6 17.68 13.24 -6.66
C ARG A 6 17.29 14.70 -6.92
N TRP A 7 16.02 15.04 -6.73
CA TRP A 7 15.40 16.35 -6.92
C TRP A 7 14.77 16.89 -5.61
N GLY A 8 15.01 16.23 -4.47
CA GLY A 8 14.62 16.71 -3.14
C GLY A 8 13.21 16.34 -2.71
N ASN A 9 12.52 15.43 -3.42
CA ASN A 9 11.18 14.98 -3.05
C ASN A 9 11.24 13.82 -2.05
N TRP A 10 10.41 13.86 -1.00
CA TRP A 10 10.29 12.78 -0.03
C TRP A 10 9.43 11.65 -0.58
N VAL A 11 10.06 10.62 -1.16
CA VAL A 11 9.38 9.45 -1.71
C VAL A 11 9.08 8.44 -0.59
N ILE A 12 7.83 8.01 -0.50
CA ILE A 12 7.42 6.96 0.45
C ILE A 12 8.08 5.63 0.03
N ASN A 13 8.81 5.05 0.98
CA ASN A 13 9.48 3.77 0.80
C ASN A 13 8.46 2.67 0.44
N LYS A 14 8.72 1.94 -0.65
CA LYS A 14 7.84 0.89 -1.19
C LYS A 14 7.56 -0.24 -0.19
N GLN A 15 8.48 -0.55 0.73
CA GLN A 15 8.22 -1.50 1.83
C GLN A 15 7.11 -1.01 2.76
N TYR A 16 7.03 0.30 3.00
CA TYR A 16 6.00 0.90 3.86
C TYR A 16 4.61 0.76 3.22
N ASN A 17 4.54 0.88 1.90
CA ASN A 17 3.30 0.68 1.15
C ASN A 17 2.80 -0.77 1.25
N ALA A 18 3.70 -1.77 1.16
CA ALA A 18 3.31 -3.17 1.26
C ALA A 18 2.73 -3.55 2.63
N ALA A 19 3.38 -3.13 3.73
CA ALA A 19 2.89 -3.39 5.09
C ALA A 19 1.54 -2.67 5.36
N MET A 20 1.41 -1.41 4.95
CA MET A 20 0.15 -0.66 5.11
C MET A 20 -0.99 -1.25 4.28
N LEU A 21 -0.70 -1.69 3.04
CA LEU A 21 -1.67 -2.35 2.18
C LEU A 21 -2.13 -3.67 2.81
N ALA A 22 -1.20 -4.47 3.33
CA ALA A 22 -1.50 -5.72 4.01
C ALA A 22 -2.38 -5.47 5.24
N GLU A 23 -2.03 -4.50 6.08
CA GLU A 23 -2.82 -4.14 7.26
C GLU A 23 -4.25 -3.67 6.88
N ALA A 24 -4.36 -2.80 5.88
CA ALA A 24 -5.65 -2.29 5.41
C ALA A 24 -6.55 -3.40 4.86
N LEU A 25 -5.97 -4.30 4.06
CA LEU A 25 -6.70 -5.43 3.49
C LEU A 25 -7.08 -6.48 4.53
N CYS A 26 -6.22 -6.71 5.54
CA CYS A 26 -6.58 -7.56 6.68
C CYS A 26 -7.83 -7.01 7.36
N LYS A 27 -7.86 -5.72 7.71
CA LYS A 27 -9.01 -5.08 8.35
C LYS A 27 -10.28 -5.14 7.49
N LEU A 28 -10.14 -4.96 6.17
CA LEU A 28 -11.27 -4.99 5.24
C LEU A 28 -11.92 -6.38 5.15
N GLU A 29 -11.11 -7.44 5.16
CA GLU A 29 -11.59 -8.83 5.09
C GLU A 29 -11.89 -9.42 6.49
N GLY A 30 -11.71 -8.66 7.57
CA GLY A 30 -11.97 -9.12 8.94
C GLY A 30 -10.85 -9.95 9.59
N PHE A 31 -9.64 -9.88 9.04
CA PHE A 31 -8.44 -10.54 9.58
C PHE A 31 -7.69 -9.62 10.55
N THR A 32 -7.06 -10.23 11.56
CA THR A 32 -6.12 -9.54 12.43
C THR A 32 -4.76 -9.48 11.74
N TYR A 33 -4.27 -8.26 11.52
CA TYR A 33 -2.92 -8.06 10.98
C TYR A 33 -1.88 -8.51 12.01
N ALA A 34 -1.13 -9.54 11.66
CA ALA A 34 -0.14 -10.20 12.52
C ALA A 34 0.89 -10.88 11.61
N PRO A 35 1.80 -10.10 10.98
CA PRO A 35 2.77 -10.64 10.06
C PRO A 35 3.74 -11.57 10.79
N SER A 36 4.09 -12.69 10.16
CA SER A 36 5.04 -13.66 10.69
C SER A 36 6.46 -13.35 10.23
N ASP A 37 7.41 -13.46 11.16
CA ASP A 37 8.85 -13.32 10.85
C ASP A 37 9.42 -14.56 10.13
N THR A 38 8.68 -15.67 10.15
CA THR A 38 9.14 -16.97 9.60
C THR A 38 8.42 -17.35 8.31
N LEU A 39 7.13 -17.06 8.22
CA LEU A 39 6.30 -17.39 7.06
C LEU A 39 5.99 -16.13 6.27
N TYR A 40 6.65 -15.98 5.12
CA TYR A 40 6.52 -14.78 4.27
C TYR A 40 5.08 -14.53 3.80
N TRP A 41 4.25 -15.57 3.70
CA TRP A 41 2.87 -15.47 3.24
C TRP A 41 1.88 -15.18 4.37
N GLN A 42 2.29 -15.27 5.64
CA GLN A 42 1.40 -15.08 6.77
C GLN A 42 1.42 -13.60 7.19
N HIS A 43 0.58 -12.78 6.57
CA HIS A 43 0.45 -11.35 6.92
C HIS A 43 -0.55 -11.10 8.05
N GLY A 44 -1.48 -12.02 8.25
CA GLY A 44 -2.47 -11.96 9.31
C GLY A 44 -3.24 -13.26 9.45
N HIS A 45 -4.12 -13.31 10.44
CA HIS A 45 -4.97 -14.47 10.72
C HIS A 45 -6.37 -14.06 11.16
N SER A 46 -7.35 -14.91 10.85
CA SER A 46 -8.72 -14.81 11.38
C SER A 46 -8.92 -15.84 12.49
N THR A 47 -8.44 -17.06 12.28
CA THR A 47 -8.45 -18.16 13.26
C THR A 47 -7.07 -18.82 13.34
N GLU A 48 -6.94 -19.89 14.12
CA GLU A 48 -5.68 -20.65 14.25
C GLU A 48 -5.25 -21.39 12.96
N ARG A 49 -6.19 -21.59 12.02
CA ARG A 49 -5.96 -22.27 10.74
C ARG A 49 -6.22 -21.39 9.53
N ASP A 50 -6.72 -20.17 9.70
CA ASP A 50 -7.14 -19.29 8.61
C ASP A 50 -6.28 -18.04 8.54
N PHE A 51 -5.56 -17.89 7.43
CA PHE A 51 -4.53 -16.88 7.21
C PHE A 51 -4.80 -16.02 5.98
N ILE A 52 -4.15 -14.87 5.93
CA ILE A 52 -4.22 -13.97 4.77
C ILE A 52 -2.83 -13.63 4.25
N TYR A 53 -2.68 -13.72 2.94
CA TYR A 53 -1.51 -13.29 2.18
C TYR A 53 -1.90 -12.18 1.22
N VAL A 54 -1.12 -11.10 1.21
CA VAL A 54 -1.39 -9.92 0.39
C VAL A 54 -0.18 -9.61 -0.47
N THR A 55 -0.36 -9.54 -1.79
CA THR A 55 0.71 -9.15 -2.71
C THR A 55 0.19 -8.32 -3.88
N THR A 56 0.95 -7.33 -4.33
CA THR A 56 0.63 -6.59 -5.56
C THR A 56 1.12 -7.31 -6.82
N ALA A 57 1.90 -8.39 -6.66
CA ALA A 57 2.44 -9.17 -7.75
C ALA A 57 1.36 -9.99 -8.48
N THR A 58 1.69 -10.38 -9.71
CA THR A 58 0.92 -11.37 -10.45
C THR A 58 1.42 -12.76 -10.10
N LEU A 59 0.54 -13.65 -9.63
CA LEU A 59 0.89 -15.02 -9.29
C LEU A 59 0.63 -15.98 -10.46
N THR A 60 1.60 -16.84 -10.77
CA THR A 60 1.47 -17.90 -11.77
C THR A 60 0.92 -19.20 -11.15
N HIS A 61 0.50 -20.13 -11.99
CA HIS A 61 -0.05 -21.41 -11.53
C HIS A 61 0.99 -22.21 -10.72
N GLU A 62 2.25 -22.20 -11.14
CA GLU A 62 3.36 -22.88 -10.45
C GLU A 62 3.60 -22.27 -9.07
N GLN A 63 3.59 -20.93 -8.97
CA GLN A 63 3.74 -20.24 -7.69
C GLN A 63 2.57 -20.53 -6.74
N LEU A 64 1.35 -20.62 -7.27
CA LEU A 64 0.16 -20.95 -6.48
C LEU A 64 0.15 -22.41 -6.04
N GLN A 65 0.61 -23.33 -6.88
CA GLN A 65 0.78 -24.73 -6.51
C GLN A 65 1.79 -24.87 -5.38
N GLN A 66 2.97 -24.27 -5.53
CA GLN A 66 3.99 -24.28 -4.48
C GLN A 66 3.45 -23.66 -3.17
N LEU A 67 2.73 -22.54 -3.26
CA LEU A 67 2.12 -21.92 -2.08
C LEU A 67 1.08 -22.84 -1.41
N SER A 68 0.27 -23.56 -2.20
CA SER A 68 -0.69 -24.54 -1.70
C SER A 68 0.01 -25.67 -0.94
N ASP A 69 1.13 -26.17 -1.47
CA ASP A 69 1.93 -27.22 -0.83
C ASP A 69 2.60 -26.73 0.47
N GLU A 70 3.10 -25.49 0.50
CA GLU A 70 3.71 -24.88 1.69
C GLU A 70 2.69 -24.59 2.82
N VAL A 71 1.49 -24.14 2.46
CA VAL A 71 0.39 -23.95 3.43
C VAL A 71 -0.08 -25.31 3.97
N GLY A 72 -0.10 -26.33 3.13
CA GLY A 72 -0.56 -27.67 3.50
C GLY A 72 -2.08 -27.75 3.68
N SER A 73 -2.58 -28.97 3.89
CA SER A 73 -4.03 -29.25 3.92
C SER A 73 -4.74 -28.85 5.22
N GLU A 74 -3.99 -28.62 6.30
CA GLU A 74 -4.55 -28.33 7.63
C GLU A 74 -4.95 -26.86 7.83
N ARG A 75 -4.53 -25.98 6.91
CA ARG A 75 -4.67 -24.53 6.98
C ARG A 75 -5.34 -24.01 5.72
N THR A 76 -6.05 -22.89 5.85
CA THR A 76 -6.61 -22.14 4.73
C THR A 76 -5.88 -20.82 4.57
N LEU A 77 -5.68 -20.40 3.32
CA LEU A 77 -5.03 -19.15 2.99
C LEU A 77 -5.88 -18.33 2.01
N LEU A 78 -6.29 -17.15 2.43
CA LEU A 78 -6.85 -16.12 1.56
C LEU A 78 -5.70 -15.35 0.90
N VAL A 79 -5.58 -15.48 -0.42
CA VAL A 79 -4.56 -14.82 -1.22
C VAL A 79 -5.18 -13.65 -1.97
N LEU A 80 -4.85 -12.44 -1.52
CA LEU A 80 -5.17 -11.19 -2.19
C LEU A 80 -4.01 -10.79 -3.09
N CYS A 81 -4.23 -10.86 -4.41
CA CYS A 81 -3.21 -10.54 -5.41
C CYS A 81 -3.67 -9.51 -6.43
N GLY A 82 -2.72 -8.82 -7.08
CA GLY A 82 -3.03 -7.87 -8.15
C GLY A 82 -3.60 -8.58 -9.38
N ALA A 83 -3.01 -9.73 -9.73
CA ALA A 83 -3.54 -10.64 -10.72
C ALA A 83 -3.08 -12.07 -10.42
N PHE A 84 -3.75 -13.05 -11.00
CA PHE A 84 -3.34 -14.44 -10.92
C PHE A 84 -3.75 -15.20 -12.18
N ARG A 85 -3.01 -16.27 -12.48
CA ARG A 85 -3.33 -17.25 -13.52
C ARG A 85 -3.21 -18.64 -12.89
N GLY A 86 -4.32 -19.34 -12.68
CA GLY A 86 -4.35 -20.63 -12.01
C GLY A 86 -5.76 -21.20 -11.89
N GLY A 87 -5.86 -22.40 -11.30
CA GLY A 87 -7.12 -23.12 -11.06
C GLY A 87 -7.60 -23.07 -9.61
N GLU A 88 -8.52 -23.95 -9.25
CA GLU A 88 -9.03 -24.09 -7.88
C GLU A 88 -8.08 -24.95 -7.03
N TYR A 89 -7.85 -24.53 -5.80
CA TYR A 89 -7.05 -25.26 -4.82
C TYR A 89 -7.89 -25.51 -3.57
N PRO A 90 -7.75 -26.67 -2.91
CA PRO A 90 -8.60 -27.02 -1.76
C PRO A 90 -8.35 -26.15 -0.52
N ASN A 91 -7.15 -25.58 -0.40
CA ASN A 91 -6.71 -24.81 0.76
C ASN A 91 -6.43 -23.33 0.46
N LEU A 92 -6.54 -22.88 -0.81
CA LEU A 92 -6.31 -21.48 -1.19
C LEU A 92 -7.59 -20.84 -1.71
N THR A 93 -7.90 -19.64 -1.18
CA THR A 93 -8.93 -18.76 -1.74
C THR A 93 -8.26 -17.60 -2.46
N LEU A 94 -8.45 -17.51 -3.78
CA LEU A 94 -7.83 -16.46 -4.61
C LEU A 94 -8.80 -15.31 -4.85
N LYS A 95 -8.42 -14.10 -4.45
CA LYS A 95 -9.22 -12.89 -4.65
C LYS A 95 -8.35 -11.76 -5.20
N LYS A 96 -8.88 -11.02 -6.17
CA LYS A 96 -8.18 -9.86 -6.72
C LYS A 96 -8.34 -8.67 -5.80
N ILE A 97 -7.27 -7.91 -5.60
CA ILE A 97 -7.33 -6.64 -4.89
C ILE A 97 -8.12 -5.65 -5.76
N PRO A 98 -9.20 -5.04 -5.24
CA PRO A 98 -9.92 -4.02 -5.97
C PRO A 98 -8.99 -2.85 -6.34
N ARG A 99 -9.03 -2.41 -7.60
CA ARG A 99 -8.24 -1.27 -8.08
C ARG A 99 -8.38 -0.01 -7.21
N GLN A 100 -9.56 0.20 -6.63
CA GLN A 100 -9.83 1.31 -5.72
C GLN A 100 -8.94 1.29 -4.47
N VAL A 101 -8.61 0.11 -3.95
CA VAL A 101 -7.71 -0.04 -2.80
C VAL A 101 -6.26 0.20 -3.23
N LEU A 102 -5.86 -0.35 -4.39
CA LEU A 102 -4.53 -0.12 -4.94
C LEU A 102 -4.28 1.38 -5.19
N SER A 103 -5.21 2.07 -5.85
CA SER A 103 -5.08 3.51 -6.12
C SER A 103 -5.09 4.36 -4.85
N ARG A 104 -5.79 3.95 -3.79
CA ARG A 104 -5.75 4.64 -2.49
C ARG A 104 -4.46 4.36 -1.71
N CYS A 105 -3.85 3.19 -1.85
CA CYS A 105 -2.54 2.88 -1.28
C CYS A 105 -1.37 3.48 -2.07
N GLU A 106 -1.55 3.75 -3.37
CA GLU A 106 -0.66 4.60 -4.17
C GLU A 106 -0.76 6.09 -3.77
N TRP A 107 -1.90 6.50 -3.21
CA TRP A 107 -2.08 7.79 -2.54
C TRP A 107 -1.59 7.72 -1.09
N GLY A 108 -0.29 7.53 -0.93
CA GLY A 108 0.39 8.07 0.24
C GLY A 108 0.31 9.59 0.15
N HIS A 109 -0.73 10.15 0.75
CA HIS A 109 -0.99 11.55 1.05
C HIS A 109 0.24 12.46 0.90
N ASP A 110 0.43 13.02 -0.29
CA ASP A 110 1.27 14.18 -0.54
C ASP A 110 0.36 15.41 -0.43
N ASP A 111 -0.21 15.62 0.75
CA ASP A 111 -0.89 16.87 1.09
C ASP A 111 0.16 17.94 1.44
N TYR A 112 1.00 18.27 0.46
CA TYR A 112 1.50 19.63 0.32
C TYR A 112 0.65 20.34 -0.73
N SER A 113 -0.68 20.24 -0.59
CA SER A 113 -1.55 21.30 -1.07
C SER A 113 -1.40 22.49 -0.12
N LEU A 114 -0.26 23.19 -0.20
CA LEU A 114 -0.20 24.58 0.23
C LEU A 114 -1.06 25.36 -0.75
N GLN A 115 -2.38 25.31 -0.55
CA GLN A 115 -3.25 26.41 -0.92
C GLN A 115 -2.79 27.61 -0.10
N VAL A 116 -1.81 28.35 -0.63
CA VAL A 116 -1.52 29.70 -0.16
C VAL A 116 -2.59 30.62 -0.76
N GLU A 117 -3.86 30.37 -0.42
CA GLU A 117 -4.86 31.42 -0.53
C GLU A 117 -4.66 32.38 0.66
N ASN A 118 -4.38 33.63 0.30
CA ASN A 118 -4.27 34.83 1.15
C ASN A 118 -2.98 35.03 1.95
N LEU A 119 -1.96 35.60 1.29
CA LEU A 119 -1.14 36.63 1.91
C LEU A 119 -1.61 38.01 1.41
N PRO A 120 -1.98 38.95 2.31
CA PRO A 120 -2.38 40.29 1.91
C PRO A 120 -1.19 41.02 1.24
N LYS A 121 -1.49 41.77 0.17
CA LYS A 121 -0.51 42.58 -0.57
C LYS A 121 0.28 43.45 0.41
N ALA A 122 1.61 43.37 0.34
CA ALA A 122 2.50 44.24 1.11
C ALA A 122 2.16 45.71 0.81
N PRO A 123 2.13 46.60 1.82
CA PRO A 123 1.97 48.02 1.56
C PRO A 123 3.16 48.52 0.74
N GLU A 124 2.87 49.18 -0.39
CA GLU A 124 3.88 49.82 -1.22
C GLU A 124 4.71 50.79 -0.36
N LYS A 125 6.01 50.50 -0.26
CA LYS A 125 6.96 51.43 0.35
C LYS A 125 7.03 52.67 -0.54
N THR A 126 6.50 53.77 -0.01
CA THR A 126 6.82 55.13 -0.43
C THR A 126 8.34 55.28 -0.56
N ARG A 127 8.82 55.64 -1.75
CA ARG A 127 10.18 56.15 -1.96
C ARG A 127 10.18 57.32 -2.95
N GLN A 128 10.06 58.50 -2.35
CA GLN A 128 10.85 59.72 -2.57
C GLN A 128 10.96 60.29 -4.00
N GLU A 129 10.29 61.45 -4.13
CA GLU A 129 10.75 62.72 -4.73
C GLU A 129 12.10 62.73 -5.47
N SER A 130 12.04 63.14 -6.75
CA SER A 130 12.93 64.12 -7.39
C SER A 130 12.31 64.44 -8.77
N MET A 131 11.60 65.56 -8.94
CA MET A 131 12.17 66.86 -9.33
C MET A 131 12.90 66.76 -10.67
N PHE A 132 12.32 67.28 -11.76
CA PHE A 132 12.97 68.12 -12.78
C PHE A 132 11.88 68.79 -13.62
N ASP A 133 11.82 70.12 -13.48
CA ASP A 133 11.21 71.18 -14.32
C ASP A 133 10.00 70.88 -15.22
#